data_AF-A0A916I2I3-F1
#
_entry.id   AF-A0A916I2I3-F1
#
_cell.length_a   1.000
_cell.length_b   1.000
_cell.length_c   1.000
_cell.angle_alpha   90.00
_cell.angle_beta   90.00
_cell.angle_gamma   90.00
#
_symmetry.space_group_name_H-M   'P 1'
#
loop_
_entity.id
_entity.type
_entity.pdbx_description
1 polymer ?
#
loop_
_entity_poly.entity_id
_entity_poly.type
_entity_poly.pdbx_seq_one_letter_code
_entity_poly.pdbx_strand_id
1 'polypeptide(L)'
;MKQALAAAILVLAVAIGFILWIAASMGPHAEFVPYVEPPPPSEKSYLQAAYNPLHFRPAIETADDAQCLACHREVLDDKVRTASPAGMRAGLMRVWYQQTPTYEGEQDTFHRRHLATPLAKQLMNLQCNACHLGHDPREEAQGAAADSISQADTAFTLRKQVNPETTCLKCHGQFPWQLMGLPGPWEEHKAAFGNNCQACHAAIRTKRHEVSYLNAAAIEQAGKDGADACYGCHGGRAWYRIAYPYARTPWPDMPAEVPEWAKQRPTQSEVRFLRPQEGKR
;
A
#
# COMPACT_ATOMS: atom_id res chain seq x y z
N MET A 1 80.85 -5.44 59.87
CA MET A 1 79.86 -6.52 60.09
C MET A 1 78.45 -6.01 60.42
N LYS A 2 78.25 -5.16 61.43
CA LYS A 2 76.90 -4.70 61.83
C LYS A 2 76.11 -3.93 60.74
N GLN A 3 76.79 -3.09 59.95
CA GLN A 3 76.13 -2.32 58.88
C GLN A 3 75.77 -3.15 57.65
N ALA A 4 76.57 -4.18 57.31
CA ALA A 4 76.26 -5.10 56.21
C ALA A 4 75.05 -6.00 56.54
N LEU A 5 74.92 -6.42 57.81
CA LEU A 5 73.76 -7.18 58.27
C LEU A 5 72.48 -6.34 58.25
N ALA A 6 72.56 -5.07 58.67
CA ALA A 6 71.42 -4.15 58.63
C ALA A 6 70.94 -3.87 57.19
N ALA A 7 71.87 -3.70 56.25
CA ALA A 7 71.53 -3.51 54.83
C ALA A 7 70.88 -4.77 54.23
N ALA A 8 71.37 -5.96 54.55
CA ALA A 8 70.80 -7.22 54.07
C ALA A 8 69.36 -7.44 54.61
N ILE A 9 69.11 -7.11 55.89
CA ILE A 9 67.77 -7.20 56.50
C ILE A 9 66.81 -6.21 55.83
N LEU A 10 67.25 -4.99 55.53
CA LEU A 10 66.42 -3.99 54.87
C LEU A 10 66.02 -4.44 53.45
N VAL A 11 66.96 -4.98 52.67
CA VAL A 11 66.70 -5.49 51.32
C VAL A 11 65.71 -6.66 51.36
N LEU A 12 65.87 -7.57 52.33
CA LEU A 12 64.96 -8.70 52.51
C LEU A 12 63.54 -8.23 52.86
N ALA A 13 63.41 -7.24 53.76
CA ALA A 13 62.12 -6.68 54.15
C ALA A 13 61.41 -5.99 52.98
N VAL A 14 62.13 -5.25 52.15
CA VAL A 14 61.58 -4.61 50.95
C VAL A 14 61.15 -5.66 49.92
N ALA A 15 61.97 -6.70 49.70
CA ALA A 15 61.63 -7.78 48.78
C ALA A 15 60.36 -8.54 49.21
N ILE A 16 60.25 -8.85 50.51
CA ILE A 16 59.06 -9.50 51.07
C ILE A 16 57.83 -8.59 50.93
N GLY A 17 57.97 -7.29 51.21
CA GLY A 17 56.88 -6.33 51.02
C GLY A 17 56.38 -6.27 49.57
N PHE A 18 57.31 -6.32 48.60
CA PHE A 18 56.96 -6.33 47.17
C PHE A 18 56.23 -7.60 46.75
N ILE A 19 56.68 -8.77 47.25
CA ILE A 19 56.04 -10.06 46.95
C ILE A 19 54.62 -10.10 47.53
N LEU A 20 54.43 -9.63 48.76
CA LEU A 20 53.11 -9.58 49.40
C LEU A 20 52.15 -8.61 48.68
N TRP A 21 52.66 -7.48 48.17
CA TRP A 21 51.88 -6.54 47.39
C TRP A 21 51.41 -7.14 46.05
N ILE A 22 52.30 -7.85 45.34
CA ILE A 22 51.93 -8.56 44.11
C ILE A 22 50.88 -9.64 44.41
N ALA A 23 51.08 -10.46 45.44
CA ALA A 23 50.13 -11.51 45.82
C ALA A 23 48.74 -10.94 46.19
N ALA A 24 48.68 -9.80 46.87
CA ALA A 24 47.42 -9.13 47.19
C ALA A 24 46.71 -8.52 45.97
N SER A 25 47.47 -8.14 44.93
CA SER A 25 46.91 -7.61 43.67
C SER A 25 46.40 -8.70 42.71
N MET A 26 46.79 -9.95 42.93
CA MET A 26 46.30 -11.12 42.20
C MET A 26 45.07 -11.72 42.90
N GLY A 27 44.01 -10.91 43.04
CA GLY A 27 42.69 -11.44 43.40
C GLY A 27 42.25 -12.52 42.41
N PRO A 28 41.33 -13.43 42.80
CA PRO A 28 40.84 -14.48 41.91
C PRO A 28 40.32 -13.82 40.63
N HIS A 29 40.88 -14.21 39.49
CA HIS A 29 40.36 -13.81 38.19
C HIS A 29 38.86 -14.10 38.18
N ALA A 30 38.05 -13.07 37.96
CA ALA A 30 36.62 -13.25 37.77
C ALA A 30 36.43 -14.35 36.73
N GLU A 31 35.70 -15.40 37.12
CA GLU A 31 35.40 -16.53 36.26
C GLU A 31 34.87 -15.98 34.93
N PHE A 32 35.54 -16.30 33.83
CA PHE A 32 35.11 -15.86 32.52
C PHE A 32 33.75 -16.49 32.23
N VAL A 33 32.69 -15.72 32.44
CA VAL A 33 31.36 -16.07 31.97
C VAL A 33 31.29 -15.60 30.51
N PRO A 34 31.36 -16.49 29.51
CA PRO A 34 31.16 -16.07 28.14
C PRO A 34 29.81 -15.37 28.03
N TYR A 35 29.82 -14.16 27.49
CA TYR A 35 28.60 -13.50 27.05
C TYR A 35 27.96 -14.37 25.97
N VAL A 36 26.90 -15.08 26.32
CA VAL A 36 26.00 -15.72 25.36
C VAL A 36 24.93 -14.70 25.06
N GLU A 37 24.96 -14.14 23.86
CA GLU A 37 23.86 -13.31 23.36
C GLU A 37 22.58 -14.16 23.46
N PRO A 38 21.54 -13.68 24.18
CA PRO A 38 20.28 -14.41 24.24
C PRO A 38 19.81 -14.66 22.81
N PRO A 39 19.33 -15.87 22.49
CA PRO A 39 18.84 -16.15 21.15
C PRO A 39 17.79 -15.08 20.79
N PRO A 40 17.85 -14.51 19.58
CA PRO A 40 16.83 -13.56 19.17
C PRO A 40 15.45 -14.20 19.40
N PRO A 41 14.44 -13.42 19.83
CA PRO A 41 13.09 -13.95 19.98
C PRO A 41 12.73 -14.72 18.72
N SER A 42 12.19 -15.94 18.85
CA SER A 42 11.99 -16.82 17.70
C SER A 42 11.18 -16.10 16.62
N GLU A 43 11.87 -15.58 15.60
CA GLU A 43 11.21 -15.00 14.46
C GLU A 43 10.38 -16.13 13.86
N LYS A 44 9.10 -15.84 13.59
CA LYS A 44 8.26 -16.79 12.85
C LYS A 44 9.04 -17.20 11.62
N SER A 45 9.20 -18.50 11.40
CA SER A 45 9.92 -18.95 10.21
C SER A 45 9.22 -18.39 8.97
N TYR A 46 9.98 -18.12 7.90
CA TYR A 46 9.42 -17.60 6.66
C TYR A 46 8.19 -18.40 6.20
N LEU A 47 8.23 -19.72 6.33
CA LEU A 47 7.09 -20.58 5.98
C LEU A 47 5.88 -20.34 6.91
N GLN A 48 6.09 -20.24 8.21
CA GLN A 48 4.98 -19.92 9.14
C GLN A 48 4.37 -18.53 8.85
N ALA A 49 5.18 -17.56 8.42
CA ALA A 49 4.69 -16.26 8.01
C ALA A 49 3.94 -16.32 6.68
N ALA A 50 4.49 -16.99 5.67
CA ALA A 50 3.88 -17.14 4.35
C ALA A 50 2.52 -17.83 4.42
N TYR A 51 2.37 -18.86 5.26
CA TYR A 51 1.12 -19.59 5.46
C TYR A 51 0.27 -19.06 6.62
N ASN A 52 0.47 -17.80 7.03
CA ASN A 52 -0.40 -17.18 8.02
C ASN A 52 -1.86 -17.12 7.52
N PRO A 53 -2.88 -17.44 8.35
CA PRO A 53 -4.29 -17.37 7.96
C PRO A 53 -4.72 -16.04 7.33
N LEU A 54 -4.08 -14.91 7.68
CA LEU A 54 -4.35 -13.60 7.09
C LEU A 54 -4.09 -13.52 5.58
N HIS A 55 -3.32 -14.43 4.98
CA HIS A 55 -3.12 -14.49 3.53
C HIS A 55 -4.23 -15.25 2.78
N PHE A 56 -5.18 -15.83 3.51
CA PHE A 56 -6.22 -16.70 2.97
C PHE A 56 -7.61 -16.15 3.27
N ARG A 57 -8.56 -16.50 2.41
CA ARG A 57 -9.98 -16.29 2.68
C ARG A 57 -10.49 -17.25 3.76
N PRO A 58 -11.45 -16.82 4.60
CA PRO A 58 -12.09 -15.51 4.60
C PRO A 58 -11.31 -14.41 5.36
N ALA A 59 -10.24 -14.74 6.09
CA ALA A 59 -9.59 -13.82 7.02
C ALA A 59 -9.03 -12.55 6.35
N ILE A 60 -8.47 -12.65 5.15
CA ILE A 60 -7.98 -11.49 4.38
C ILE A 60 -9.08 -10.48 4.04
N GLU A 61 -10.32 -10.93 3.87
CA GLU A 61 -11.43 -10.06 3.42
C GLU A 61 -11.88 -9.07 4.49
N THR A 62 -11.58 -9.36 5.75
CA THR A 62 -11.90 -8.49 6.90
C THR A 62 -10.67 -7.98 7.63
N ALA A 63 -9.47 -8.33 7.15
CA ALA A 63 -8.22 -7.86 7.72
C ALA A 63 -8.12 -6.33 7.67
N ASP A 64 -7.69 -5.72 8.77
CA ASP A 64 -7.38 -4.30 8.81
C ASP A 64 -5.94 -4.00 8.39
N ASP A 65 -5.67 -2.75 8.02
CA ASP A 65 -4.33 -2.33 7.58
C ASP A 65 -3.28 -2.52 8.66
N ALA A 66 -3.63 -2.43 9.95
CA ALA A 66 -2.66 -2.60 11.03
C ALA A 66 -2.18 -4.05 11.12
N GLN A 67 -3.06 -5.03 10.88
CA GLN A 67 -2.70 -6.44 10.78
C GLN A 67 -1.75 -6.70 9.61
N CYS A 68 -1.98 -6.08 8.45
CA CYS A 68 -1.11 -6.21 7.29
C CYS A 68 0.26 -5.53 7.53
N LEU A 69 0.25 -4.30 8.02
CA LEU A 69 1.44 -3.46 8.24
C LEU A 69 2.27 -3.88 9.47
N ALA A 70 1.78 -4.84 10.27
CA ALA A 70 2.59 -5.47 11.32
C ALA A 70 3.79 -6.23 10.74
N CYS A 71 3.62 -6.83 9.55
CA CYS A 71 4.68 -7.55 8.84
C CYS A 71 5.17 -6.81 7.59
N HIS A 72 4.27 -6.07 6.91
CA HIS A 72 4.55 -5.43 5.61
C HIS A 72 4.77 -3.93 5.71
N ARG A 73 5.42 -3.46 6.77
CA ARG A 73 5.60 -2.02 6.99
C ARG A 73 6.44 -1.35 5.90
N GLU A 74 7.35 -2.11 5.29
CA GLU A 74 8.22 -1.68 4.20
C GLU A 74 7.45 -1.05 3.04
N VAL A 75 6.21 -1.49 2.78
CA VAL A 75 5.41 -0.95 1.67
C VAL A 75 5.07 0.53 1.85
N LEU A 76 5.04 1.02 3.11
CA LEU A 76 4.80 2.42 3.45
C LEU A 76 6.05 3.15 3.92
N ASP A 77 7.02 2.45 4.50
CA ASP A 77 8.26 3.07 4.98
C ASP A 77 9.24 3.34 3.84
N ASP A 78 9.27 2.48 2.81
CA ASP A 78 10.14 2.64 1.66
C ASP A 78 9.77 3.88 0.85
N LYS A 79 10.78 4.68 0.52
CA LYS A 79 10.67 5.89 -0.30
C LYS A 79 11.59 5.81 -1.50
N VAL A 80 11.23 6.55 -2.54
CA VAL A 80 12.10 6.75 -3.71
C VAL A 80 13.40 7.43 -3.25
N ARG A 81 14.55 6.92 -3.73
CA ARG A 81 15.85 7.54 -3.45
C ARG A 81 15.88 8.97 -3.98
N THR A 82 16.56 9.87 -3.28
CA THR A 82 16.73 11.27 -3.72
C THR A 82 17.45 11.39 -5.06
N ALA A 83 18.35 10.44 -5.37
CA ALA A 83 18.97 10.26 -6.67
C ALA A 83 19.10 8.78 -7.04
N SER A 84 19.07 8.49 -8.35
CA SER A 84 19.39 7.17 -8.87
C SER A 84 20.88 6.84 -8.66
N PRO A 85 21.29 5.56 -8.76
CA PRO A 85 22.71 5.19 -8.77
C PRO A 85 23.54 5.89 -9.86
N ALA A 86 22.89 6.34 -10.94
CA ALA A 86 23.51 7.12 -12.01
C ALA A 86 23.53 8.65 -11.77
N GLY A 87 23.13 9.11 -10.57
CA GLY A 87 23.15 10.52 -10.19
C GLY A 87 21.92 11.34 -10.62
N MET A 88 20.90 10.73 -11.23
CA MET A 88 19.69 11.45 -11.65
C MET A 88 18.81 11.77 -10.45
N ARG A 89 18.52 13.05 -10.22
CA ARG A 89 17.71 13.50 -9.07
C ARG A 89 16.23 13.17 -9.29
N ALA A 90 15.62 12.45 -8.35
CA ALA A 90 14.22 12.02 -8.46
C ALA A 90 13.24 13.19 -8.60
N GLY A 91 13.48 14.31 -7.90
CA GLY A 91 12.63 15.51 -7.98
C GLY A 91 12.59 16.17 -9.37
N LEU A 92 13.60 15.93 -10.22
CA LEU A 92 13.64 16.43 -11.59
C LEU A 92 13.02 15.45 -12.60
N MET A 93 12.78 14.21 -12.19
CA MET A 93 12.28 13.15 -13.06
C MET A 93 10.76 13.05 -12.93
N ARG A 94 10.03 13.97 -13.56
CA ARG A 94 8.57 13.88 -13.71
C ARG A 94 8.22 13.44 -15.11
N VAL A 95 7.37 12.42 -15.23
CA VAL A 95 6.76 12.04 -16.51
C VAL A 95 5.54 12.91 -16.79
N TRP A 96 5.12 13.00 -18.06
CA TRP A 96 4.08 13.93 -18.53
C TRP A 96 2.78 13.85 -17.74
N TYR A 97 2.32 12.65 -17.34
CA TYR A 97 1.08 12.49 -16.58
C TYR A 97 1.20 12.98 -15.12
N GLN A 98 2.42 13.14 -14.59
CA GLN A 98 2.69 13.68 -13.26
C GLN A 98 2.71 15.21 -13.20
N GLN A 99 2.37 15.89 -14.29
CA GLN A 99 2.31 17.34 -14.35
C GLN A 99 0.95 17.90 -13.91
N THR A 100 -0.02 17.03 -13.61
CA THR A 100 -1.34 17.44 -13.13
C THR A 100 -1.29 17.79 -11.63
N PRO A 101 -2.15 18.72 -11.15
CA PRO A 101 -2.22 19.08 -9.72
C PRO A 101 -2.48 17.86 -8.82
N THR A 102 -3.16 16.84 -9.37
CA THR A 102 -3.43 15.59 -8.66
C THR A 102 -2.16 14.74 -8.39
N TYR A 103 -0.99 15.09 -8.92
CA TYR A 103 0.31 14.43 -8.65
C TYR A 103 1.25 15.30 -7.81
N GLU A 104 0.73 16.33 -7.14
CA GLU A 104 1.51 17.21 -6.28
C GLU A 104 2.34 16.45 -5.23
N GLY A 105 3.50 17.03 -4.89
CA GLY A 105 4.47 16.47 -3.95
C GLY A 105 5.70 15.84 -4.61
N GLU A 106 6.50 15.17 -3.78
CA GLU A 106 7.71 14.46 -4.19
C GLU A 106 7.38 13.19 -4.98
N GLN A 107 8.37 12.62 -5.67
CA GLN A 107 8.23 11.25 -6.19
C GLN A 107 8.06 10.28 -5.04
N ASP A 108 7.13 9.35 -5.18
CA ASP A 108 6.79 8.42 -4.11
C ASP A 108 6.47 7.03 -4.69
N THR A 109 6.52 6.01 -3.83
CA THR A 109 6.28 4.62 -4.22
C THR A 109 4.80 4.38 -4.55
N PHE A 110 4.50 3.27 -5.23
CA PHE A 110 3.14 2.93 -5.64
C PHE A 110 2.17 2.92 -4.45
N HIS A 111 2.47 2.19 -3.38
CA HIS A 111 1.59 2.09 -2.22
C HIS A 111 1.39 3.45 -1.54
N ARG A 112 2.47 4.22 -1.36
CA ARG A 112 2.40 5.54 -0.74
C ARG A 112 1.58 6.53 -1.56
N ARG A 113 1.65 6.47 -2.90
CA ARG A 113 0.78 7.27 -3.79
C ARG A 113 -0.71 6.97 -3.62
N HIS A 114 -1.07 5.76 -3.20
CA HIS A 114 -2.46 5.34 -3.03
C HIS A 114 -2.96 5.40 -1.58
N LEU A 115 -2.06 5.43 -0.58
CA LEU A 115 -2.41 5.36 0.84
C LEU A 115 -1.93 6.55 1.67
N ALA A 116 -0.79 7.15 1.32
CA ALA A 116 -0.08 8.07 2.22
C ALA A 116 -0.10 9.54 1.78
N THR A 117 -0.22 9.81 0.47
CA THR A 117 -0.20 11.20 -0.04
C THR A 117 -1.44 12.00 0.40
N PRO A 118 -1.38 13.35 0.44
CA PRO A 118 -2.51 14.19 0.81
C PRO A 118 -3.76 13.90 -0.03
N LEU A 119 -3.63 13.82 -1.36
CA LEU A 119 -4.75 13.51 -2.25
C LEU A 119 -5.32 12.12 -1.97
N ALA A 120 -4.46 11.13 -1.73
CA ALA A 120 -4.90 9.78 -1.38
C ALA A 120 -5.75 9.78 -0.11
N LYS A 121 -5.28 10.41 0.96
CA LYS A 121 -6.01 10.51 2.23
C LYS A 121 -7.30 11.33 2.12
N GLN A 122 -7.35 12.25 1.17
CA GLN A 122 -8.53 13.09 0.94
C GLN A 122 -9.63 12.34 0.18
N LEU A 123 -9.29 11.72 -0.97
CA LEU A 123 -10.27 11.20 -1.92
C LEU A 123 -10.46 9.68 -1.83
N MET A 124 -9.42 8.96 -1.43
CA MET A 124 -9.40 7.51 -1.36
C MET A 124 -9.50 7.05 0.09
N ASN A 125 -10.14 5.91 0.29
CA ASN A 125 -10.20 5.19 1.56
C ASN A 125 -9.75 3.75 1.33
N LEU A 126 -8.66 3.59 0.57
CA LEU A 126 -8.12 2.28 0.21
C LEU A 126 -7.52 1.62 1.44
N GLN A 127 -7.79 0.32 1.56
CA GLN A 127 -7.21 -0.58 2.55
C GLN A 127 -6.36 -1.62 1.81
N CYS A 128 -5.47 -2.32 2.51
CA CYS A 128 -4.64 -3.38 1.94
C CYS A 128 -5.49 -4.42 1.19
N ASN A 129 -6.62 -4.82 1.79
CA ASN A 129 -7.54 -5.81 1.22
C ASN A 129 -8.47 -5.28 0.10
N ALA A 130 -8.45 -3.97 -0.17
CA ALA A 130 -9.12 -3.44 -1.36
C ALA A 130 -8.46 -3.99 -2.63
N CYS A 131 -7.14 -4.14 -2.60
CA CYS A 131 -6.31 -4.66 -3.69
C CYS A 131 -5.92 -6.13 -3.51
N HIS A 132 -5.55 -6.52 -2.29
CA HIS A 132 -5.03 -7.86 -1.99
C HIS A 132 -6.10 -8.73 -1.36
N LEU A 133 -6.58 -9.73 -2.09
CA LEU A 133 -7.62 -10.66 -1.60
C LEU A 133 -7.06 -12.00 -1.14
N GLY A 134 -5.75 -12.07 -0.94
CA GLY A 134 -5.08 -13.31 -0.58
C GLY A 134 -5.05 -14.31 -1.73
N HIS A 135 -4.13 -15.24 -1.64
CA HIS A 135 -4.03 -16.43 -2.51
C HIS A 135 -3.12 -17.42 -1.79
N ASP A 136 -3.24 -18.70 -2.12
CA ASP A 136 -2.27 -19.68 -1.62
C ASP A 136 -0.89 -19.35 -2.22
N PRO A 137 0.18 -19.17 -1.41
CA PRO A 137 1.53 -18.91 -1.91
C PRO A 137 2.07 -19.99 -2.85
N ARG A 138 1.48 -21.19 -2.88
CA ARG A 138 1.80 -22.26 -3.84
C ARG A 138 1.17 -22.05 -5.21
N GLU A 139 0.14 -21.21 -5.29
CA GLU A 139 -0.65 -20.98 -6.50
C GLU A 139 -0.14 -19.77 -7.28
N GLU A 140 0.72 -20.03 -8.26
CA GLU A 140 1.14 -19.03 -9.24
C GLU A 140 0.12 -18.81 -10.38
N ALA A 141 -0.92 -19.64 -10.47
CA ALA A 141 -1.99 -19.54 -11.45
C ALA A 141 -3.26 -20.25 -10.95
N GLN A 142 -4.43 -19.67 -11.21
CA GLN A 142 -5.70 -20.32 -10.88
C GLN A 142 -5.85 -21.65 -11.62
N GLY A 143 -6.37 -22.67 -10.94
CA GLY A 143 -6.61 -23.99 -11.53
C GLY A 143 -5.34 -24.80 -11.84
N ALA A 144 -4.17 -24.43 -11.30
CA ALA A 144 -2.92 -25.14 -11.55
C ALA A 144 -2.83 -26.53 -10.88
N ALA A 145 -3.66 -26.79 -9.86
CA ALA A 145 -3.73 -28.07 -9.15
C ALA A 145 -5.19 -28.46 -8.86
N ALA A 146 -5.44 -29.75 -8.55
CA ALA A 146 -6.78 -30.27 -8.30
C ALA A 146 -7.47 -29.63 -7.08
N ASP A 147 -6.69 -29.15 -6.12
CA ASP A 147 -7.12 -28.45 -4.91
C ASP A 147 -6.98 -26.92 -5.01
N SER A 148 -6.60 -26.39 -6.18
CA SER A 148 -6.38 -24.96 -6.36
C SER A 148 -7.67 -24.16 -6.55
N ILE A 149 -7.59 -22.85 -6.33
CA ILE A 149 -8.70 -21.93 -6.59
C ILE A 149 -9.16 -22.05 -8.05
N SER A 150 -10.48 -22.07 -8.24
CA SER A 150 -11.13 -22.14 -9.56
C SER A 150 -10.61 -21.07 -10.52
N GLN A 151 -10.46 -21.42 -11.80
CA GLN A 151 -10.17 -20.44 -12.86
C GLN A 151 -11.23 -19.34 -13.00
N ALA A 152 -12.43 -19.54 -12.45
CA ALA A 152 -13.48 -18.54 -12.39
C ALA A 152 -13.28 -17.50 -11.27
N ASP A 153 -12.34 -17.71 -10.33
CA ASP A 153 -12.07 -16.75 -9.27
C ASP A 153 -11.30 -15.53 -9.81
N THR A 154 -11.79 -14.35 -9.46
CA THR A 154 -11.29 -13.06 -9.93
C THR A 154 -10.47 -12.32 -8.87
N ALA A 155 -10.11 -12.97 -7.76
CA ALA A 155 -9.31 -12.40 -6.68
C ALA A 155 -7.92 -11.94 -7.12
N PHE A 156 -7.27 -12.74 -7.96
CA PHE A 156 -5.90 -12.54 -8.42
C PHE A 156 -5.77 -12.95 -9.89
N THR A 157 -4.61 -12.77 -10.51
CA THR A 157 -4.42 -13.19 -11.91
C THR A 157 -2.99 -13.66 -12.11
N LEU A 158 -2.84 -14.96 -12.41
CA LEU A 158 -1.52 -15.59 -12.54
C LEU A 158 -0.66 -15.28 -11.30
N ARG A 159 0.65 -15.04 -11.50
CA ARG A 159 1.62 -14.70 -10.45
C ARG A 159 1.35 -13.36 -9.76
N LYS A 160 0.35 -12.61 -10.21
CA LYS A 160 -0.02 -11.34 -9.58
C LYS A 160 -0.95 -11.67 -8.42
N GLN A 161 -0.53 -11.30 -7.22
CA GLN A 161 -1.31 -11.42 -5.97
C GLN A 161 -2.49 -10.43 -5.90
N VAL A 162 -2.85 -9.83 -7.03
CA VAL A 162 -3.93 -8.87 -7.24
C VAL A 162 -4.51 -9.09 -8.63
N ASN A 163 -5.81 -8.92 -8.81
CA ASN A 163 -6.42 -8.85 -10.14
C ASN A 163 -6.49 -7.39 -10.61
N PRO A 164 -5.68 -6.99 -11.62
CA PRO A 164 -5.66 -5.60 -12.06
C PRO A 164 -6.95 -5.15 -12.75
N GLU A 165 -7.73 -6.05 -13.34
CA GLU A 165 -8.99 -5.73 -14.02
C GLU A 165 -10.11 -5.36 -13.04
N THR A 166 -10.06 -5.91 -11.82
CA THR A 166 -11.04 -5.62 -10.76
C THR A 166 -10.52 -4.67 -9.70
N THR A 167 -9.24 -4.27 -9.77
CA THR A 167 -8.59 -3.38 -8.81
C THR A 167 -8.10 -2.09 -9.47
N CYS A 168 -7.10 -2.19 -10.35
CA CYS A 168 -6.43 -1.04 -10.95
C CYS A 168 -7.30 -0.37 -12.03
N LEU A 169 -7.95 -1.19 -12.86
CA LEU A 169 -8.73 -0.74 -14.01
C LEU A 169 -9.89 0.18 -13.59
N LYS A 170 -10.44 0.01 -12.38
CA LYS A 170 -11.41 0.94 -11.79
C LYS A 170 -10.92 2.39 -11.91
N CYS A 171 -9.74 2.70 -11.42
CA CYS A 171 -9.21 4.07 -11.37
C CYS A 171 -8.33 4.43 -12.58
N HIS A 172 -7.81 3.44 -13.31
CA HIS A 172 -6.85 3.65 -14.41
C HIS A 172 -7.40 3.23 -15.78
N GLY A 173 -8.72 3.05 -15.89
CA GLY A 173 -9.39 2.79 -17.14
C GLY A 173 -9.41 4.01 -18.06
N GLN A 174 -9.60 3.76 -19.35
CA GLN A 174 -9.76 4.81 -20.34
C GLN A 174 -11.07 5.58 -20.13
N PHE A 175 -11.04 6.89 -20.37
CA PHE A 175 -12.22 7.75 -20.31
C PHE A 175 -13.21 7.37 -21.43
N PRO A 176 -14.43 6.87 -21.10
CA PRO A 176 -15.35 6.29 -22.07
C PRO A 176 -16.22 7.35 -22.75
N TRP A 177 -15.61 8.34 -23.39
CA TRP A 177 -16.31 9.52 -23.93
C TRP A 177 -17.44 9.17 -24.91
N GLN A 178 -17.29 8.10 -25.71
CA GLN A 178 -18.33 7.61 -26.61
C GLN A 178 -19.59 7.15 -25.84
N LEU A 179 -19.40 6.48 -24.70
CA LEU A 179 -20.52 6.00 -23.87
C LEU A 179 -21.26 7.16 -23.18
N MET A 180 -20.59 8.29 -23.01
CA MET A 180 -21.16 9.52 -22.46
C MET A 180 -21.79 10.41 -23.53
N GLY A 181 -21.71 10.04 -24.82
CA GLY A 181 -22.24 10.85 -25.92
C GLY A 181 -21.46 12.14 -26.17
N LEU A 182 -20.19 12.20 -25.76
CA LEU A 182 -19.33 13.35 -26.03
C LEU A 182 -18.86 13.33 -27.50
N PRO A 183 -18.59 14.51 -28.10
CA PRO A 183 -18.11 14.61 -29.49
C PRO A 183 -16.70 14.06 -29.72
N GLY A 184 -15.89 13.92 -28.66
CA GLY A 184 -14.53 13.39 -28.74
C GLY A 184 -13.84 13.27 -27.37
N PRO A 185 -12.52 13.05 -27.35
CA PRO A 185 -11.72 12.98 -26.12
C PRO A 185 -11.89 14.22 -25.24
N TRP A 186 -11.85 14.03 -23.91
CA TRP A 186 -12.05 15.11 -22.93
C TRP A 186 -11.08 16.27 -23.12
N GLU A 187 -9.79 16.00 -23.34
CA GLU A 187 -8.77 17.04 -23.49
C GLU A 187 -9.06 18.01 -24.65
N GLU A 188 -9.68 17.52 -25.71
CA GLU A 188 -10.03 18.32 -26.89
C GLU A 188 -11.33 19.13 -26.67
N HIS A 189 -12.21 18.68 -25.78
CA HIS A 189 -13.58 19.21 -25.66
C HIS A 189 -13.93 19.81 -24.30
N LYS A 190 -13.06 19.69 -23.29
CA LYS A 190 -13.33 20.15 -21.91
C LYS A 190 -13.74 21.62 -21.83
N ALA A 191 -13.18 22.47 -22.69
CA ALA A 191 -13.53 23.89 -22.76
C ALA A 191 -15.00 24.13 -23.12
N ALA A 192 -15.56 23.33 -24.04
CA ALA A 192 -16.96 23.44 -24.44
C ALA A 192 -17.94 23.09 -23.30
N PHE A 193 -17.47 22.32 -22.31
CA PHE A 193 -18.22 21.93 -21.12
C PHE A 193 -17.79 22.72 -19.86
N GLY A 194 -17.12 23.86 -20.04
CA GLY A 194 -16.66 24.72 -18.93
C GLY A 194 -15.66 24.04 -18.00
N ASN A 195 -14.94 23.02 -18.49
CA ASN A 195 -14.05 22.15 -17.72
C ASN A 195 -14.70 21.62 -16.43
N ASN A 196 -15.98 21.26 -16.50
CA ASN A 196 -16.77 20.87 -15.34
C ASN A 196 -17.59 19.59 -15.62
N CYS A 197 -17.16 18.47 -15.06
CA CYS A 197 -17.87 17.20 -15.18
C CYS A 197 -19.27 17.22 -14.52
N GLN A 198 -19.47 18.09 -13.52
CA GLN A 198 -20.74 18.20 -12.81
C GLN A 198 -21.83 18.89 -13.64
N ALA A 199 -21.48 19.57 -14.74
CA ALA A 199 -22.46 20.14 -15.67
C ALA A 199 -23.48 19.09 -16.16
N CYS A 200 -23.06 17.83 -16.28
CA CYS A 200 -23.94 16.71 -16.62
C CYS A 200 -24.15 15.75 -15.44
N HIS A 201 -23.09 15.41 -14.69
CA HIS A 201 -23.17 14.35 -13.68
C HIS A 201 -24.05 14.70 -12.49
N ALA A 202 -24.19 15.98 -12.13
CA ALA A 202 -25.07 16.40 -11.03
C ALA A 202 -26.53 15.96 -11.23
N ALA A 203 -27.03 15.96 -12.48
CA ALA A 203 -28.40 15.57 -12.81
C ALA A 203 -28.55 14.08 -13.14
N ILE A 204 -27.58 13.48 -13.85
CA ILE A 204 -27.75 12.14 -14.44
C ILE A 204 -27.21 11.03 -13.52
N ARG A 205 -26.29 11.36 -12.61
CA ARG A 205 -25.62 10.39 -11.73
C ARG A 205 -25.78 10.80 -10.29
N THR A 206 -26.98 10.85 -9.75
CA THR A 206 -27.23 11.44 -8.42
C THR A 206 -26.60 10.69 -7.24
N LYS A 207 -26.27 9.40 -7.42
CA LYS A 207 -25.52 8.59 -6.46
C LYS A 207 -24.18 8.18 -7.06
N ARG A 208 -23.07 8.66 -6.50
CA ARG A 208 -21.70 8.43 -7.01
C ARG A 208 -20.78 8.05 -5.87
N HIS A 209 -19.77 7.24 -6.18
CA HIS A 209 -18.70 6.89 -5.26
C HIS A 209 -19.22 6.28 -3.93
N GLU A 210 -20.39 5.63 -3.93
CA GLU A 210 -21.01 4.98 -2.76
C GLU A 210 -20.35 3.62 -2.45
N VAL A 211 -19.03 3.64 -2.33
CA VAL A 211 -18.19 2.48 -2.05
C VAL A 211 -17.32 2.74 -0.82
N SER A 212 -16.91 1.67 -0.13
CA SER A 212 -16.10 1.77 1.09
C SER A 212 -14.69 2.29 0.83
N TYR A 213 -14.13 2.04 -0.36
CA TYR A 213 -12.75 2.40 -0.70
C TYR A 213 -12.56 3.83 -1.22
N LEU A 214 -13.62 4.65 -1.27
CA LEU A 214 -13.59 6.04 -1.70
C LEU A 214 -14.30 6.95 -0.69
N ASN A 215 -13.85 8.20 -0.59
CA ASN A 215 -14.52 9.24 0.17
C ASN A 215 -15.45 10.04 -0.74
N ALA A 216 -16.72 9.63 -0.83
CA ALA A 216 -17.69 10.26 -1.72
C ALA A 216 -17.83 11.76 -1.48
N ALA A 217 -17.98 12.19 -0.22
CA ALA A 217 -18.19 13.60 0.10
C ALA A 217 -17.00 14.48 -0.29
N ALA A 218 -15.78 14.01 -0.04
CA ALA A 218 -14.57 14.74 -0.43
C ALA A 218 -14.41 14.82 -1.96
N ILE A 219 -14.73 13.74 -2.68
CA ILE A 219 -14.71 13.72 -4.14
C ILE A 219 -15.74 14.70 -4.72
N GLU A 220 -16.96 14.71 -4.19
CA GLU A 220 -17.99 15.65 -4.64
C GLU A 220 -17.62 17.09 -4.37
N GLN A 221 -16.92 17.37 -3.27
CA GLN A 221 -16.40 18.71 -3.00
C GLN A 221 -15.27 19.08 -3.97
N ALA A 222 -14.29 18.19 -4.17
CA ALA A 222 -13.18 18.44 -5.10
C ALA A 222 -13.66 18.63 -6.55
N GLY A 223 -14.72 17.93 -6.96
CA GLY A 223 -15.33 18.08 -8.27
C GLY A 223 -16.04 19.43 -8.51
N LYS A 224 -16.32 20.21 -7.45
CA LYS A 224 -16.83 21.59 -7.59
C LYS A 224 -15.73 22.57 -7.93
N ASP A 225 -14.50 22.29 -7.50
CA ASP A 225 -13.34 23.16 -7.72
C ASP A 225 -12.80 23.03 -9.16
N GLY A 226 -13.05 21.90 -9.82
CA GLY A 226 -12.77 21.70 -11.25
C GLY A 226 -12.80 20.23 -11.69
N ALA A 227 -12.67 20.00 -13.00
CA ALA A 227 -12.69 18.65 -13.57
C ALA A 227 -11.46 17.79 -13.25
N ASP A 228 -10.36 18.34 -12.75
CA ASP A 228 -9.11 17.57 -12.55
C ASP A 228 -9.27 16.41 -11.57
N ALA A 229 -10.07 16.59 -10.51
CA ALA A 229 -10.37 15.52 -9.56
C ALA A 229 -11.16 14.38 -10.22
N CYS A 230 -12.09 14.72 -11.11
CA CYS A 230 -12.91 13.75 -11.84
C CYS A 230 -12.10 13.09 -12.96
N TYR A 231 -11.55 13.88 -13.88
CA TYR A 231 -10.82 13.38 -15.04
C TYR A 231 -9.56 12.63 -14.62
N GLY A 232 -8.85 13.07 -13.58
CA GLY A 232 -7.69 12.36 -13.04
C GLY A 232 -7.98 10.89 -12.67
N CYS A 233 -9.17 10.61 -12.14
CA CYS A 233 -9.63 9.26 -11.79
C CYS A 233 -10.41 8.55 -12.90
N HIS A 234 -11.00 9.28 -13.85
CA HIS A 234 -11.85 8.71 -14.91
C HIS A 234 -11.17 8.59 -16.28
N GLY A 235 -9.86 8.86 -16.39
CA GLY A 235 -9.08 8.50 -17.57
C GLY A 235 -7.96 9.45 -17.97
N GLY A 236 -7.77 10.54 -17.23
CA GLY A 236 -6.57 11.38 -17.30
C GLY A 236 -5.29 10.64 -16.87
N ARG A 237 -5.43 9.45 -16.27
CA ARG A 237 -4.35 8.54 -15.90
C ARG A 237 -4.63 7.12 -16.38
N ALA A 238 -5.12 7.00 -17.61
CA ALA A 238 -5.41 5.71 -18.20
C ALA A 238 -4.10 4.92 -18.42
N TRP A 239 -3.95 3.80 -17.70
CA TRP A 239 -2.90 2.80 -17.97
C TRP A 239 -3.43 1.68 -18.85
N TYR A 240 -4.75 1.50 -18.86
CA TYR A 240 -5.44 0.52 -19.66
C TYR A 240 -6.11 1.18 -20.85
N ARG A 241 -6.12 0.48 -21.99
CA ARG A 241 -6.81 0.89 -23.23
C ARG A 241 -8.31 0.62 -23.22
N ILE A 242 -8.85 0.19 -22.09
CA ILE A 242 -10.26 -0.14 -21.92
C ILE A 242 -10.81 0.65 -20.75
N ALA A 243 -12.10 0.98 -20.83
CA ALA A 243 -12.81 1.60 -19.72
C ALA A 243 -13.27 0.53 -18.73
N TYR A 244 -13.26 0.85 -17.44
CA TYR A 244 -13.87 -0.02 -16.45
C TYR A 244 -15.40 -0.04 -16.61
N PRO A 245 -16.05 -1.20 -16.67
CA PRO A 245 -17.50 -1.32 -16.80
C PRO A 245 -18.19 -1.08 -15.46
N TYR A 246 -18.15 0.17 -14.97
CA TYR A 246 -18.82 0.56 -13.73
C TYR A 246 -20.28 0.14 -13.70
N ALA A 247 -20.74 -0.24 -12.51
CA ALA A 247 -22.13 -0.60 -12.24
C ALA A 247 -23.08 0.51 -12.69
N ARG A 248 -24.17 0.12 -13.33
CA ARG A 248 -25.21 1.02 -13.85
C ARG A 248 -26.35 1.08 -12.83
N THR A 249 -26.05 1.61 -11.64
CA THR A 249 -27.04 1.80 -10.57
C THR A 249 -28.20 2.67 -11.05
N PRO A 250 -29.46 2.32 -10.76
CA PRO A 250 -30.62 3.10 -11.17
C PRO A 250 -30.54 4.57 -10.75
N TRP A 251 -30.99 5.47 -11.63
CA TRP A 251 -31.10 6.92 -11.37
C TRP A 251 -32.49 7.43 -11.78
N PRO A 252 -32.90 8.61 -11.29
CA PRO A 252 -34.17 9.22 -11.70
C PRO A 252 -34.26 9.38 -13.22
N ASP A 253 -35.42 9.05 -13.80
CA ASP A 253 -35.68 9.16 -15.24
C ASP A 253 -34.75 8.33 -16.13
N MET A 254 -34.13 7.28 -15.57
CA MET A 254 -33.35 6.32 -16.33
C MET A 254 -34.23 5.64 -17.40
N PRO A 255 -33.84 5.67 -18.69
CA PRO A 255 -34.60 4.99 -19.74
C PRO A 255 -34.78 3.50 -19.45
N ALA A 256 -35.99 2.99 -19.67
CA ALA A 256 -36.31 1.58 -19.51
C ALA A 256 -35.52 0.70 -20.48
N GLU A 257 -35.21 1.21 -21.67
CA GLU A 257 -34.36 0.54 -22.63
C GLU A 257 -32.89 0.55 -22.16
N VAL A 258 -32.30 -0.65 -22.07
CA VAL A 258 -30.89 -0.83 -21.71
C VAL A 258 -30.06 -0.87 -22.99
N PRO A 259 -29.14 0.09 -23.21
CA PRO A 259 -28.26 0.08 -24.38
C PRO A 259 -27.42 -1.20 -24.46
N GLU A 260 -27.08 -1.65 -25.66
CA GLU A 260 -26.33 -2.90 -25.89
C GLU A 260 -25.08 -3.02 -25.02
N TRP A 261 -24.26 -1.96 -24.96
CA TRP A 261 -23.02 -1.91 -24.17
C TRP A 261 -23.24 -2.07 -22.65
N ALA A 262 -24.47 -1.86 -22.17
CA ALA A 262 -24.83 -1.88 -20.76
C ALA A 262 -25.52 -3.17 -20.32
N LYS A 263 -25.92 -4.07 -21.25
CA LYS A 263 -26.72 -5.26 -20.92
C LYS A 263 -26.06 -6.19 -19.91
N GLN A 264 -24.74 -6.29 -19.94
CA GLN A 264 -23.95 -7.14 -19.03
C GLN A 264 -23.42 -6.39 -17.80
N ARG A 265 -23.76 -5.11 -17.61
CA ARG A 265 -23.25 -4.34 -16.48
C ARG A 265 -24.06 -4.65 -15.21
N PRO A 266 -23.40 -4.80 -14.05
CA PRO A 266 -24.10 -4.96 -12.80
C PRO A 266 -24.88 -3.68 -12.44
N THR A 267 -25.94 -3.81 -11.66
CA THR A 267 -26.75 -2.67 -11.17
C THR A 267 -26.30 -2.17 -9.80
N GLN A 268 -25.32 -2.83 -9.18
CA GLN A 268 -24.71 -2.43 -7.91
C GLN A 268 -23.22 -2.72 -7.92
N SER A 269 -22.47 -2.05 -7.04
CA SER A 269 -21.07 -2.38 -6.76
C SER A 269 -20.93 -3.74 -6.05
N GLU A 270 -19.73 -4.30 -6.06
CA GLU A 270 -19.41 -5.54 -5.33
C GLU A 270 -19.81 -5.43 -3.85
N VAL A 271 -20.38 -6.50 -3.31
CA VAL A 271 -20.92 -6.55 -1.94
C VAL A 271 -19.87 -6.13 -0.90
N ARG A 272 -18.62 -6.57 -1.05
CA ARG A 272 -17.51 -6.24 -0.15
C ARG A 272 -17.17 -4.74 -0.08
N PHE A 273 -17.63 -3.97 -1.06
CA PHE A 273 -17.42 -2.53 -1.13
C PHE A 273 -18.68 -1.72 -0.86
N LEU A 274 -19.82 -2.36 -0.61
CA LEU A 274 -21.00 -1.64 -0.16
C LEU A 274 -20.74 -1.11 1.25
N ARG A 275 -21.07 0.17 1.47
CA ARG A 275 -21.03 0.72 2.83
C ARG A 275 -22.13 0.04 3.66
N PRO A 276 -21.88 -0.26 4.95
CA PRO A 276 -22.95 -0.69 5.85
C PRO A 276 -24.07 0.35 5.80
N GLN A 277 -25.33 -0.09 5.64
CA GLN A 277 -26.45 0.84 5.74
C GLN A 277 -26.46 1.43 7.16
N GLU A 278 -26.52 2.76 7.27
CA GLU A 278 -26.69 3.44 8.54
C GLU A 278 -27.87 2.81 9.30
N GLY A 279 -27.58 2.19 10.45
CA GLY A 279 -28.61 1.61 11.33
C GLY A 279 -28.67 0.09 11.46
N LYS A 280 -27.75 -0.68 10.86
CA LYS A 280 -27.58 -2.11 11.20
C LYS A 280 -26.12 -2.41 11.57
N ARG A 281 -25.82 -2.34 12.86
CA ARG A 281 -24.74 -3.10 13.51
C ARG A 281 -25.35 -4.33 14.15
#